data_AF-A0A929D0Q7-F1
#
_entry.id   AF-A0A929D0Q7-F1
#
_cell.length_a   1.000
_cell.length_b   1.000
_cell.length_c   1.000
_cell.angle_alpha   90.00
_cell.angle_beta   90.00
_cell.angle_gamma   90.00
#
_symmetry.space_group_name_H-M   'P 1'
#
loop_
_entity.id
_entity.type
_entity.pdbx_description
1 polymer ?
#
loop_
_entity_poly.entity_id
_entity_poly.type
_entity_poly.pdbx_seq_one_letter_code
_entity_poly.pdbx_strand_id
1 'polypeptide(L)' 'MIEIYVAGTANPATNIGGWGAVVVEEEGLPKKTNGSERGATAPRMVLKAAIEALGKT' A
#
# COMPACT_ATOMS: atom_id res chain seq x y z
N MET A 1 20.01 -0.17 -3.74
CA MET A 1 18.90 0.84 -3.76
C MET A 1 17.59 0.15 -3.36
N ILE A 2 16.62 0.86 -2.77
CA ILE A 2 15.27 0.31 -2.50
C ILE A 2 14.24 1.15 -3.25
N GLU A 3 13.41 0.49 -4.06
CA GLU A 3 12.26 1.11 -4.72
C GLU A 3 10.95 0.61 -4.09
N ILE A 4 10.02 1.53 -3.84
CA ILE A 4 8.72 1.21 -3.27
C ILE A 4 7.63 1.73 -4.19
N TYR A 5 6.80 0.82 -4.68
CA TYR A 5 5.63 1.12 -5.51
C TYR A 5 4.37 1.01 -4.65
N VAL A 6 3.58 2.06 -4.58
CA VAL A 6 2.35 2.11 -3.75
C VAL A 6 1.13 2.46 -4.56
N ALA A 7 -0.01 1.90 -4.17
CA ALA A 7 -1.32 2.28 -4.66
C ALA A 7 -2.34 2.27 -3.53
N GLY A 8 -3.33 3.16 -3.63
CA GLY A 8 -4.45 3.25 -2.70
C GLY A 8 -5.71 3.65 -3.44
N THR A 9 -6.83 3.03 -3.08
CA THR A 9 -8.14 3.29 -3.66
C THR A 9 -9.21 3.31 -2.58
N ALA A 10 -10.33 3.97 -2.85
CA ALA A 10 -11.51 3.93 -2.01
C ALA A 10 -12.78 3.91 -2.87
N ASN A 11 -13.75 3.07 -2.48
CA ASN A 11 -15.05 3.01 -3.10
C ASN A 11 -16.11 3.59 -2.14
N PRO A 12 -16.66 4.78 -2.46
CA PRO A 12 -17.70 5.41 -1.63
C PRO A 12 -18.98 4.56 -1.50
N ALA A 13 -19.34 3.80 -2.54
CA ALA A 13 -20.57 3.01 -2.55
C ALA A 13 -20.51 1.82 -1.58
N THR A 14 -19.32 1.24 -1.36
CA THR A 14 -19.13 0.14 -0.40
C THR A 14 -18.57 0.63 0.94
N ASN A 15 -18.16 1.90 1.02
CA ASN A 15 -17.46 2.48 2.16
C ASN A 15 -16.20 1.69 2.58
N ILE A 16 -15.49 1.13 1.60
CA ILE A 16 -14.27 0.33 1.77
C ILE A 16 -13.16 0.94 0.91
N GLY A 17 -11.97 1.07 1.49
CA GLY A 17 -10.73 1.37 0.78
C GLY A 17 -9.75 0.21 0.83
N GLY A 18 -8.88 0.16 -0.17
CA GLY A 18 -7.83 -0.84 -0.29
C GLY A 18 -6.49 -0.17 -0.57
N TRP A 19 -5.41 -0.79 -0.09
CA TRP A 19 -4.06 -0.32 -0.28
C TRP A 19 -3.14 -1.49 -0.62
N GLY A 20 -2.06 -1.21 -1.36
CA GLY A 20 -1.06 -2.21 -1.72
C GLY A 20 0.29 -1.58 -1.98
N ALA A 21 1.35 -2.33 -1.66
CA ALA A 21 2.72 -1.93 -1.90
C ALA A 21 3.59 -3.10 -2.37
N VAL A 22 4.59 -2.77 -3.20
CA VAL A 22 5.66 -3.68 -3.64
C VAL A 22 7.00 -3.03 -3.32
N VAL A 23 7.83 -3.73 -2.56
CA VAL A 23 9.20 -3.32 -2.22
C VAL A 23 10.17 -4.13 -3.08
N VAL A 24 11.03 -3.45 -3.82
CA VAL A 24 12.04 -4.04 -4.70
C VAL A 24 13.42 -3.64 -4.17
N GLU A 25 14.17 -4.64 -3.72
CA GLU A 25 15.57 -4.53 -3.34
C GLU A 25 16.46 -4.93 -4.52
N GLU A 26 17.68 -4.38 -4.58
CA GLU A 26 18.64 -4.60 -5.67
C GLU A 26 19.00 -6.08 -5.85
N GLU A 27 19.02 -6.84 -4.75
CA GLU A 27 19.14 -8.29 -4.74
C GLU A 27 18.00 -8.89 -3.93
N GLY A 28 17.22 -9.79 -4.53
CA GLY A 28 16.14 -10.50 -3.84
C GLY A 28 14.84 -10.56 -4.63
N LEU A 29 13.86 -11.25 -4.05
CA LEU A 29 12.50 -11.31 -4.61
C LEU A 29 11.68 -10.11 -4.10
N PRO A 30 10.84 -9.49 -4.95
CA PRO A 30 9.96 -8.41 -4.53
C PRO A 30 9.06 -8.82 -3.36
N LYS A 31 9.05 -8.02 -2.29
CA LYS A 31 8.16 -8.19 -1.14
C LYS A 31 6.85 -7.45 -1.42
N LYS A 32 5.71 -8.07 -1.11
CA LYS A 32 4.38 -7.49 -1.32
C LYS A 32 3.62 -7.39 -0.01
N THR A 33 2.86 -6.32 0.17
CA THR A 33 1.93 -6.16 1.30
C THR A 33 0.69 -5.39 0.84
N ASN A 34 -0.46 -5.69 1.42
CA ASN A 34 -1.73 -5.07 1.07
C ASN A 34 -2.73 -5.19 2.22
N GLY A 35 -3.82 -4.45 2.13
CA GLY A 35 -4.91 -4.50 3.08
C GLY A 35 -6.13 -3.69 2.66
N SER A 36 -7.17 -3.73 3.48
CA SER A 36 -8.39 -2.94 3.30
C SER A 36 -8.92 -2.41 4.62
N GLU A 37 -9.58 -1.24 4.56
CA GLU A 37 -10.17 -0.56 5.72
C GLU A 37 -11.56 -0.03 5.36
N ARG A 38 -12.51 -0.12 6.31
CA ARG A 38 -13.81 0.57 6.21
C ARG A 38 -13.65 2.06 6.53
N GLY A 39 -14.47 2.91 5.94
CA GLY A 39 -14.44 4.36 6.22
C GLY A 39 -13.14 5.02 5.77
N ALA A 40 -12.54 4.52 4.69
CA ALA A 40 -11.27 4.99 4.17
C ALA A 40 -11.44 6.00 3.02
N THR A 41 -10.42 6.83 2.82
CA THR A 41 -10.29 7.71 1.65
C THR A 41 -9.08 7.28 0.82
N ALA A 42 -9.10 7.52 -0.49
CA ALA A 42 -8.01 7.10 -1.36
C ALA A 42 -6.64 7.69 -0.93
N PRO A 43 -6.51 8.99 -0.56
CA PRO A 43 -5.25 9.52 -0.04
C PRO A 43 -4.77 8.82 1.23
N ARG A 44 -5.67 8.50 2.17
CA ARG A 44 -5.31 7.74 3.38
C ARG A 44 -4.78 6.36 3.03
N MET A 45 -5.36 5.68 2.04
CA MET A 45 -4.90 4.36 1.59
C MET A 45 -3.53 4.41 0.90
N VAL A 46 -3.23 5.44 0.10
CA VAL A 46 -1.89 5.63 -0.49
C VAL A 46 -0.85 5.83 0.61
N LEU A 47 -1.14 6.69 1.61
CA LEU A 47 -0.25 6.92 2.74
C LEU A 47 -0.05 5.65 3.59
N LYS A 48 -1.14 4.90 3.83
CA LYS A 48 -1.08 3.62 4.54
C LYS A 48 -0.18 2.61 3.82
N ALA A 49 -0.31 2.48 2.49
CA ALA A 49 0.58 1.64 1.69
C ALA A 49 2.06 2.02 1.86
N ALA A 50 2.37 3.32 1.82
CA ALA A 50 3.75 3.80 2.01
C ALA A 50 4.30 3.48 3.41
N ILE A 51 3.50 3.73 4.45
CA ILE A 51 3.90 3.44 5.84
C ILE A 51 4.15 1.94 6.05
N GLU A 52 3.23 1.10 5.59
CA GLU A 52 3.34 -0.35 5.74
C GLU A 52 4.52 -0.91 4.93
N ALA A 53 4.81 -0.34 3.76
CA ALA A 53 5.96 -0.73 2.95
C ALA A 53 7.30 -0.36 3.60
N LEU A 54 7.41 0.84 4.20
CA LEU A 54 8.59 1.27 4.94
C LEU A 54 8.87 0.37 6.16
N GLY A 55 7.84 -0.28 6.73
CA GLY A 55 8.02 -1.29 7.76
C GLY A 55 8.50 -2.66 7.25
N LYS A 56 8.70 -2.83 5.94
CA LYS A 56 9.15 -4.08 5.29
C LYS A 56 10.51 -3.97 4.60
N THR A 57 11.12 -2.78 4.62
CA THR A 57 12.50 -2.55 4.19
C THR A 57 13.48 -3.02 5.25
#